data_AF-A0A1H7EKL0-F1
#
_entry.id   AF-A0A1H7EKL0-F1
#
_cell.length_a   1.000
_cell.length_b   1.000
_cell.length_c   1.000
_cell.angle_alpha   90.00
_cell.angle_beta   90.00
_cell.angle_gamma   90.00
#
_symmetry.space_group_name_H-M   'P 1'
#
loop_
_entity.id
_entity.type
_entity.pdbx_description
1 polymer ?
#
loop_
_entity_poly.entity_id
_entity_poly.type
_entity_poly.pdbx_seq_one_letter_code
_entity_poly.pdbx_strand_id
1 'polypeptide(L)'
;MADVGPAPGFARFGSLRLPALRGQQQWPGEAASTVSREQAVEQGTAGTVGGVRALLRIEGAAVFAVALAAYAQFGAGWGAFALWLLVPDLSLLGYLAGPRVGAALYNAAHSYAGPALLLALGVFAAMPWAVAGSLIWLVHIGLDRALGYGLKYAAGFAFTHLGRIGKADPW
;
A
#
# COMPACT_ATOMS: atom_id res chain seq x y z
N MET A 1 66.24 43.37 -6.99
CA MET A 1 66.79 42.97 -5.68
C MET A 1 65.63 42.38 -4.87
N ALA A 2 65.47 41.09 -4.61
CA ALA A 2 66.08 39.81 -5.00
C ALA A 2 64.95 38.79 -4.71
N ASP A 3 64.39 38.07 -5.68
CA ASP A 3 64.73 36.70 -6.11
C ASP A 3 65.62 35.90 -5.14
N VAL A 4 65.13 34.77 -4.58
CA VAL A 4 65.71 33.42 -4.72
C VAL A 4 64.67 32.38 -4.25
N GLY A 5 64.40 31.39 -5.11
CA GLY A 5 63.49 30.25 -4.90
C GLY A 5 64.02 29.06 -4.08
N PRO A 6 63.41 27.87 -4.25
CA PRO A 6 63.34 26.77 -3.28
C PRO A 6 64.43 25.68 -3.48
N ALA A 7 64.62 24.80 -2.48
CA ALA A 7 65.50 23.62 -2.59
C ALA A 7 65.15 22.54 -1.51
N PRO A 8 65.63 21.29 -1.61
CA PRO A 8 64.84 20.15 -2.09
C PRO A 8 64.92 18.89 -1.19
N GLY A 9 64.18 17.83 -1.56
CA GLY A 9 64.79 16.50 -1.60
C GLY A 9 64.19 15.36 -0.76
N PHE A 10 63.52 14.45 -1.49
CA PHE A 10 63.60 12.99 -1.39
C PHE A 10 63.35 12.24 -0.06
N ALA A 11 62.27 11.45 -0.03
CA ALA A 11 62.40 9.99 -0.01
C ALA A 11 61.07 9.31 -0.41
N ARG A 12 61.13 8.51 -1.49
CA ARG A 12 60.13 7.50 -1.87
C ARG A 12 60.49 6.20 -1.15
N PHE A 13 59.54 5.59 -0.45
CA PHE A 13 59.47 4.16 -0.14
C PHE A 13 57.96 3.87 -0.04
N GLY A 14 57.33 3.00 -0.80
CA GLY A 14 57.69 1.64 -1.17
C GLY A 14 56.36 0.90 -1.12
N SER A 15 55.75 0.66 -2.29
CA SER A 15 54.48 -0.03 -2.43
C SER A 15 54.61 -1.49 -1.98
N LEU A 16 54.12 -1.82 -0.79
CA LEU A 16 53.94 -3.21 -0.36
C LEU A 16 52.60 -3.71 -0.91
N ARG A 17 52.66 -4.35 -2.09
CA ARG A 17 51.61 -5.25 -2.56
C ARG A 17 51.60 -6.46 -1.62
N LEU A 18 50.57 -6.60 -0.80
CA LEU A 18 50.29 -7.88 -0.15
C LEU A 18 49.72 -8.87 -1.19
N PRO A 19 50.22 -10.13 -1.25
CA PRO A 19 49.69 -11.14 -2.14
C PRO A 19 48.31 -11.65 -1.68
N ALA A 20 47.52 -12.07 -2.66
CA ALA A 20 46.18 -12.63 -2.50
C ALA A 20 46.20 -13.90 -1.63
N LEU A 21 45.50 -13.86 -0.50
CA LEU A 21 45.13 -15.07 0.24
C LEU A 21 43.94 -15.73 -0.46
N ARG A 22 44.27 -16.63 -1.39
CA ARG A 22 43.41 -17.68 -1.92
C ARG A 22 43.06 -18.63 -0.77
N GLY A 23 41.99 -18.32 -0.04
CA GLY A 23 41.37 -19.20 0.94
C GLY A 23 40.46 -20.22 0.26
N GLN A 24 41.04 -21.36 -0.09
CA GLN A 24 40.32 -22.61 -0.37
C GLN A 24 39.59 -23.04 0.92
N GLN A 25 38.27 -22.85 0.97
CA GLN A 25 37.40 -23.63 1.85
C GLN A 25 36.32 -24.30 0.98
N GLN A 26 36.70 -25.39 0.34
CA GLN A 26 35.77 -26.40 -0.16
C GLN A 26 35.38 -27.28 1.03
N TRP A 27 34.16 -27.09 1.55
CA TRP A 27 33.54 -28.03 2.49
C TRP A 27 32.79 -29.09 1.66
N PRO A 28 33.17 -30.38 1.72
CA PRO A 28 32.48 -31.43 0.99
C PRO A 28 31.34 -32.00 1.85
N GLY A 29 30.11 -31.85 1.37
CA GLY A 29 28.93 -32.53 1.91
C GLY A 29 27.79 -31.57 2.25
N GLU A 30 26.89 -31.36 1.29
CA GLU A 30 25.45 -31.64 1.44
C GLU A 30 24.79 -31.46 0.07
N ALA A 31 23.90 -32.37 -0.29
CA ALA A 31 23.29 -32.46 -1.61
C ALA A 31 22.72 -31.12 -2.11
N ALA A 32 23.05 -30.80 -3.35
CA ALA A 32 22.63 -29.62 -4.08
C ALA A 32 21.08 -29.52 -4.17
N SER A 33 20.48 -28.76 -3.26
CA SER A 33 19.27 -27.99 -3.57
C SER A 33 19.73 -26.57 -3.91
N THR A 34 19.95 -26.31 -5.21
CA THR A 34 20.41 -25.02 -5.73
C THR A 34 19.28 -24.01 -5.79
N VAL A 35 18.54 -23.81 -4.70
CA VAL A 35 17.87 -22.52 -4.52
C VAL A 35 18.96 -21.61 -3.98
N SER A 36 19.60 -20.86 -4.87
CA SER A 36 20.63 -19.90 -4.49
C SER A 36 20.09 -19.04 -3.36
N ARG A 37 20.87 -18.81 -2.31
CA ARG A 37 20.46 -17.97 -1.16
C ARG A 37 19.91 -16.61 -1.61
N GLU A 38 20.38 -16.11 -2.76
CA GLU A 38 19.88 -14.93 -3.46
C GLU A 38 18.45 -15.10 -4.00
N GLN A 39 18.09 -16.25 -4.57
CA GLN A 39 16.73 -16.58 -4.98
C GLN A 39 15.79 -16.80 -3.78
N ALA A 40 16.29 -17.37 -2.68
CA ALA A 40 15.51 -17.49 -1.44
C ALA A 40 15.28 -16.11 -0.77
N VAL A 41 16.27 -15.20 -0.86
CA VAL A 41 16.12 -13.81 -0.44
C VAL A 41 15.20 -13.06 -1.40
N GLU A 42 15.32 -13.16 -2.72
CA GLU A 42 14.41 -12.53 -3.68
C GLU A 42 12.97 -13.03 -3.53
N GLN A 43 12.75 -14.33 -3.34
CA GLN A 43 11.41 -14.91 -3.10
C GLN A 43 10.87 -14.51 -1.72
N GLY A 44 11.72 -14.46 -0.69
CA GLY A 44 11.35 -13.95 0.64
C GLY A 44 11.07 -12.44 0.66
N THR A 45 11.76 -11.67 -0.19
CA THR A 45 11.55 -10.22 -0.35
C THR A 45 10.28 -9.96 -1.18
N ALA A 46 10.02 -10.73 -2.23
CA ALA A 46 8.79 -10.64 -3.03
C ALA A 46 7.53 -11.01 -2.22
N GLY A 47 7.62 -12.04 -1.36
CA GLY A 47 6.55 -12.42 -0.45
C GLY A 47 6.26 -11.38 0.64
N THR A 48 7.27 -10.61 1.06
CA THR A 48 7.14 -9.55 2.08
C THR A 48 6.76 -8.18 1.50
N VAL A 49 6.97 -7.96 0.20
CA VAL A 49 6.72 -6.67 -0.48
C VAL A 49 5.31 -6.56 -1.10
N GLY A 50 4.67 -7.68 -1.48
CA GLY A 50 3.35 -7.66 -2.12
C GLY A 50 2.23 -8.41 -1.39
N GLY A 51 2.58 -9.39 -0.55
CA GLY A 51 1.59 -10.35 0.02
C GLY A 51 0.50 -9.69 0.85
N VAL A 52 0.87 -8.79 1.76
CA VAL A 52 -0.10 -8.07 2.62
C VAL A 52 -1.00 -7.16 1.80
N ARG A 53 -0.47 -6.45 0.79
CA ARG A 53 -1.27 -5.59 -0.08
C ARG A 53 -2.27 -6.42 -0.89
N ALA A 54 -1.84 -7.57 -1.43
CA ALA A 54 -2.73 -8.49 -2.13
C ALA A 54 -3.83 -9.02 -1.20
N LEU A 55 -3.48 -9.40 0.03
CA LEU A 55 -4.43 -9.83 1.05
C LEU A 55 -5.47 -8.74 1.34
N LEU A 56 -5.05 -7.49 1.59
CA LEU A 56 -5.97 -6.37 1.83
C LEU A 56 -6.91 -6.09 0.64
N ARG A 57 -6.45 -6.30 -0.60
CA ARG A 57 -7.30 -6.19 -1.79
C ARG A 57 -8.31 -7.32 -1.88
N ILE A 58 -7.91 -8.55 -1.52
CA ILE A 58 -8.79 -9.71 -1.44
C ILE A 58 -9.83 -9.51 -0.33
N GLU A 59 -9.44 -8.99 0.83
CA GLU A 59 -10.36 -8.60 1.90
C GLU A 59 -11.36 -7.54 1.42
N GLY A 60 -10.89 -6.51 0.70
CA GLY A 60 -11.76 -5.53 0.06
C GLY A 60 -12.76 -6.16 -0.90
N ALA A 61 -12.31 -7.07 -1.76
CA ALA A 61 -13.15 -7.81 -2.70
C ALA A 61 -14.18 -8.71 -1.99
N ALA A 62 -13.79 -9.33 -0.88
CA ALA A 62 -14.70 -10.13 -0.05
C ALA A 62 -15.78 -9.26 0.59
N VAL A 63 -15.40 -8.10 1.17
CA VAL A 63 -16.37 -7.13 1.72
C VAL A 63 -17.32 -6.64 0.64
N PHE A 64 -16.80 -6.29 -0.54
CA PHE A 64 -17.61 -5.90 -1.70
C PHE A 64 -18.63 -6.98 -2.06
N ALA A 65 -18.19 -8.23 -2.23
CA ALA A 65 -19.06 -9.33 -2.65
C ALA A 65 -20.15 -9.63 -1.61
N VAL A 66 -19.77 -9.70 -0.34
CA VAL A 66 -20.71 -9.98 0.76
C VAL A 66 -21.71 -8.84 0.93
N ALA A 67 -21.25 -7.58 0.92
CA ALA A 67 -22.13 -6.42 1.06
C ALA A 67 -23.08 -6.27 -0.14
N LEU A 68 -22.62 -6.58 -1.35
CA LEU A 68 -23.46 -6.56 -2.56
C LEU A 68 -24.53 -7.64 -2.51
N ALA A 69 -24.17 -8.86 -2.10
CA ALA A 69 -25.11 -9.95 -1.91
C ALA A 69 -26.14 -9.63 -0.82
N ALA A 70 -25.70 -9.04 0.30
CA ALA A 70 -26.60 -8.57 1.35
C ALA A 70 -27.52 -7.44 0.84
N TYR A 71 -27.02 -6.51 0.04
CA TYR A 71 -27.84 -5.45 -0.54
C TYR A 71 -28.91 -6.01 -1.49
N ALA A 72 -28.61 -7.05 -2.27
CA ALA A 72 -29.60 -7.69 -3.12
C ALA A 72 -30.79 -8.26 -2.31
N GLN A 73 -30.57 -8.63 -1.05
CA GLN A 73 -31.60 -9.17 -0.16
C GLN A 73 -32.31 -8.10 0.69
N PHE A 74 -31.59 -7.08 1.17
CA PHE A 74 -32.07 -6.11 2.16
C PHE A 74 -32.15 -4.66 1.64
N GLY A 75 -31.76 -4.42 0.38
CA GLY A 75 -31.61 -3.10 -0.20
C GLY A 75 -32.94 -2.41 -0.56
N ALA A 76 -32.84 -1.13 -0.90
CA ALA A 76 -33.99 -0.27 -1.22
C ALA A 76 -34.19 -0.07 -2.73
N GLY A 77 -33.75 -1.04 -3.55
CA GLY A 77 -33.83 -1.02 -5.02
C GLY A 77 -32.54 -0.57 -5.72
N TRP A 78 -32.37 -0.99 -6.98
CA TRP A 78 -31.12 -0.80 -7.73
C TRP A 78 -30.90 0.65 -8.23
N GLY A 79 -31.96 1.44 -8.40
CA GLY A 79 -31.83 2.87 -8.74
C GLY A 79 -31.21 3.69 -7.61
N ALA A 80 -31.68 3.48 -6.37
CA ALA A 80 -31.09 4.09 -5.18
C ALA A 80 -29.65 3.62 -4.99
N PHE A 81 -29.38 2.32 -5.17
CA PHE A 81 -28.03 1.77 -5.14
C PHE A 81 -27.08 2.52 -6.06
N ALA A 82 -27.42 2.63 -7.36
CA ALA A 82 -26.55 3.26 -8.35
C ALA A 82 -26.29 4.74 -8.04
N LEU A 83 -27.30 5.48 -7.55
CA LEU A 83 -27.16 6.87 -7.19
C LEU A 83 -26.26 7.08 -5.96
N TRP A 84 -26.49 6.31 -4.90
CA TRP A 84 -25.80 6.50 -3.62
C TRP A 84 -24.41 5.87 -3.60
N LEU A 85 -24.11 4.93 -4.50
CA LEU A 85 -22.79 4.30 -4.59
C LEU A 85 -21.67 5.33 -4.74
N LEU A 86 -21.88 6.40 -5.50
CA LEU A 86 -20.85 7.41 -5.78
C LEU A 86 -20.76 8.54 -4.74
N VAL A 87 -21.66 8.57 -3.76
CA VAL A 87 -21.72 9.65 -2.76
C VAL A 87 -20.46 9.74 -1.89
N PRO A 88 -19.84 8.64 -1.43
CA PRO A 88 -18.59 8.73 -0.68
C PRO A 88 -17.45 9.40 -1.47
N ASP A 89 -17.44 9.27 -2.80
CA ASP A 89 -16.40 9.87 -3.67
C ASP A 89 -16.50 11.38 -3.79
N LEU A 90 -17.63 12.00 -3.42
CA LEU A 90 -17.72 13.46 -3.32
C LEU A 90 -16.71 14.03 -2.30
N SER A 91 -16.23 13.21 -1.35
CA SER A 91 -15.13 13.57 -0.45
C SER A 91 -13.83 13.95 -1.17
N LEU A 92 -13.64 13.53 -2.43
CA LEU A 92 -12.51 13.92 -3.27
C LEU A 92 -12.47 15.43 -3.55
N LEU A 93 -13.63 16.11 -3.54
CA LEU A 93 -13.70 17.57 -3.66
C LEU A 93 -12.95 18.27 -2.51
N GLY A 94 -12.75 17.58 -1.38
CA GLY A 94 -11.90 18.07 -0.28
C GLY A 94 -10.46 18.38 -0.70
N TYR A 95 -9.95 17.74 -1.76
CA TYR A 95 -8.61 18.04 -2.28
C TYR A 95 -8.50 19.45 -2.90
N LEU A 96 -9.62 20.11 -3.22
CA LEU A 96 -9.65 21.52 -3.62
C LEU A 96 -9.17 22.46 -2.51
N ALA A 97 -9.32 22.05 -1.24
CA ALA A 97 -8.81 22.75 -0.06
C ALA A 97 -7.37 22.30 0.32
N GLY A 98 -6.75 21.44 -0.47
CA GLY A 98 -5.38 20.97 -0.31
C GLY A 98 -5.24 19.50 0.14
N PRO A 99 -4.01 18.92 0.05
CA PRO A 99 -3.80 17.48 0.20
C PRO A 99 -4.15 16.91 1.59
N ARG A 100 -3.90 17.68 2.65
CA ARG A 100 -4.19 17.25 4.04
C ARG A 100 -5.69 17.15 4.29
N VAL A 101 -6.44 18.19 3.90
CA VAL A 101 -7.90 18.24 4.06
C VAL A 101 -8.55 17.19 3.17
N GLY A 102 -8.11 17.07 1.92
CA GLY A 102 -8.57 16.04 1.00
C GLY A 102 -8.36 14.62 1.53
N ALA A 103 -7.16 14.31 2.02
CA ALA A 103 -6.88 13.00 2.61
C ALA A 103 -7.73 12.72 3.86
N ALA A 104 -7.92 13.71 4.74
CA ALA A 104 -8.76 13.56 5.93
C ALA A 104 -10.23 13.28 5.58
N LEU A 105 -10.83 14.08 4.70
CA LEU A 105 -12.22 13.92 4.27
C LEU A 105 -12.43 12.60 3.51
N TYR A 106 -11.52 12.27 2.60
CA TYR A 106 -11.57 11.00 1.88
C TYR A 106 -11.48 9.81 2.84
N ASN A 107 -10.55 9.83 3.80
CA ASN A 107 -10.38 8.73 4.75
C ASN A 107 -11.58 8.59 5.70
N ALA A 108 -12.22 9.70 6.07
CA ALA A 108 -13.46 9.65 6.85
C ALA A 108 -14.58 8.96 6.04
N ALA A 109 -14.71 9.27 4.76
CA ALA A 109 -15.68 8.65 3.86
C ALA A 109 -15.33 7.19 3.48
N HIS A 110 -14.05 6.80 3.50
CA HIS A 110 -13.57 5.47 3.11
C HIS A 110 -13.12 4.58 4.29
N SER A 111 -13.43 5.01 5.51
CA SER A 111 -13.26 4.22 6.72
C SER A 111 -14.45 3.29 6.91
N TYR A 112 -14.19 2.02 7.26
CA TYR A 112 -15.26 1.08 7.60
C TYR A 112 -16.01 1.46 8.89
N ALA A 113 -15.48 2.36 9.71
CA ALA A 113 -16.13 2.80 10.94
C ALA A 113 -17.50 3.45 10.67
N GLY A 114 -17.58 4.33 9.66
CA GLY A 114 -18.82 5.01 9.28
C GLY A 114 -19.95 4.04 8.92
N PRO A 115 -19.79 3.17 7.92
CA PRO A 115 -20.83 2.22 7.56
C PRO A 115 -21.07 1.15 8.63
N ALA A 116 -20.07 0.73 9.41
CA ALA A 116 -20.29 -0.21 10.50
C ALA A 116 -21.19 0.38 11.59
N LEU A 117 -20.97 1.64 11.97
CA LEU A 117 -21.83 2.35 12.92
C LEU A 117 -23.24 2.58 12.35
N LEU A 118 -23.35 2.93 11.08
CA LEU A 118 -24.65 3.10 10.41
C LEU A 118 -25.42 1.77 10.31
N LEU A 119 -24.72 0.66 10.01
CA LEU A 119 -25.29 -0.68 9.97
C LEU A 119 -25.80 -1.08 11.37
N ALA A 120 -24.98 -0.89 12.40
CA ALA A 120 -25.37 -1.19 13.78
C ALA A 120 -26.61 -0.38 14.17
N LEU A 121 -26.62 0.94 13.90
CA LEU A 121 -27.80 1.78 14.11
C LEU A 121 -29.01 1.25 13.35
N GLY A 122 -28.85 0.90 12.08
CA GLY A 122 -29.93 0.38 11.23
C GLY A 122 -30.54 -0.92 11.77
N VAL A 123 -29.70 -1.83 12.25
CA VAL A 123 -30.14 -3.10 12.83
C VAL A 123 -30.82 -2.89 14.18
N PHE A 124 -30.17 -2.19 15.12
CA PHE A 124 -30.68 -2.04 16.48
C PHE A 124 -31.89 -1.09 16.59
N ALA A 125 -32.00 -0.10 15.70
CA ALA A 125 -33.14 0.81 15.65
C ALA A 125 -34.21 0.39 14.62
N ALA A 126 -34.06 -0.79 14.00
CA ALA A 126 -34.96 -1.30 12.96
C ALA A 126 -35.24 -0.28 11.83
N MET A 127 -34.18 0.36 11.31
CA MET A 127 -34.23 1.35 10.24
C MET A 127 -33.74 0.75 8.91
N PRO A 128 -34.64 0.29 8.01
CA PRO A 128 -34.23 -0.40 6.77
C PRO A 128 -33.39 0.49 5.85
N TRP A 129 -33.67 1.79 5.80
CA TRP A 129 -32.90 2.74 5.01
C TRP A 129 -31.45 2.86 5.48
N ALA A 130 -31.19 2.76 6.79
CA ALA A 130 -29.85 2.83 7.36
C ALA A 130 -29.08 1.53 7.06
N VAL A 131 -29.75 0.38 7.13
CA VAL A 131 -29.18 -0.91 6.67
C VAL A 131 -28.81 -0.82 5.19
N ALA A 132 -29.75 -0.44 4.32
CA ALA A 132 -29.51 -0.31 2.88
C ALA A 132 -28.37 0.68 2.57
N GLY A 133 -28.36 1.85 3.19
CA GLY A 133 -27.31 2.86 3.03
C GLY A 133 -25.93 2.38 3.49
N SER A 134 -25.88 1.67 4.62
CA SER A 134 -24.63 1.09 5.13
C SER A 134 -24.07 0.00 4.21
N LEU A 135 -24.94 -0.81 3.59
CA LEU A 135 -24.54 -1.84 2.64
C LEU A 135 -24.02 -1.22 1.34
N ILE A 136 -24.68 -0.20 0.79
CA ILE A 136 -24.17 0.56 -0.37
C ILE A 136 -22.79 1.14 -0.07
N TRP A 137 -22.63 1.70 1.13
CA TRP A 137 -21.36 2.30 1.56
C TRP A 137 -20.26 1.25 1.74
N LEU A 138 -20.56 0.07 2.32
CA LEU A 138 -19.63 -1.06 2.39
C LEU A 138 -19.24 -1.57 1.01
N VAL A 139 -20.19 -1.67 0.07
CA VAL A 139 -19.92 -2.04 -1.32
C VAL A 139 -18.93 -1.06 -1.95
N HIS A 140 -19.15 0.24 -1.77
CA HIS A 140 -18.25 1.28 -2.28
C HIS A 140 -16.82 1.12 -1.74
N ILE A 141 -16.66 1.04 -0.41
CA ILE A 141 -15.33 0.91 0.22
C ILE A 141 -14.66 -0.41 -0.16
N GLY A 142 -15.42 -1.51 -0.23
CA GLY A 142 -14.89 -2.80 -0.65
C GLY A 142 -14.36 -2.77 -2.09
N LEU A 143 -15.12 -2.15 -3.00
CA LEU A 143 -14.71 -1.96 -4.40
C LEU A 143 -13.47 -1.08 -4.51
N ASP A 144 -13.45 0.05 -3.79
CA ASP A 144 -12.30 0.97 -3.74
C ASP A 144 -11.01 0.25 -3.30
N ARG A 145 -11.09 -0.57 -2.25
CA ARG A 145 -9.94 -1.35 -1.76
C ARG A 145 -9.55 -2.49 -2.70
N ALA A 146 -10.50 -3.17 -3.33
CA ALA A 146 -10.22 -4.21 -4.31
C ALA A 146 -9.44 -3.64 -5.53
N LEU A 147 -9.80 -2.43 -5.95
CA LEU A 147 -9.13 -1.70 -7.04
C LEU A 147 -7.78 -1.10 -6.64
N GLY A 148 -7.44 -1.08 -5.34
CA GLY A 148 -6.15 -0.61 -4.85
C GLY A 148 -6.11 0.88 -4.51
N TYR A 149 -7.25 1.55 -4.38
CA TYR A 149 -7.30 2.97 -4.02
C TYR A 149 -7.07 3.20 -2.54
N GLY A 150 -7.86 2.60 -1.66
CA GLY A 150 -7.65 2.59 -0.22
C GLY A 150 -7.49 3.95 0.47
N LEU A 151 -7.26 3.92 1.79
CA LEU A 151 -6.99 5.12 2.59
C LEU A 151 -5.72 5.86 2.12
N LYS A 152 -5.77 7.19 2.17
CA LYS A 152 -4.80 8.14 1.63
C LYS A 152 -3.88 8.72 2.69
N TYR A 153 -2.63 8.92 2.32
CA TYR A 153 -1.68 9.71 3.10
C TYR A 153 -1.78 11.20 2.74
N ALA A 154 -1.44 12.06 3.70
CA ALA A 154 -1.37 13.52 3.51
C ALA A 154 -0.35 13.98 2.45
N ALA A 155 0.54 13.07 2.00
CA ALA A 155 1.52 13.31 0.94
C ALA A 155 0.89 13.51 -0.45
N GLY A 156 -0.39 13.14 -0.63
CA GLY A 156 -1.14 13.35 -1.87
C GLY A 156 -2.01 12.15 -2.24
N PHE A 157 -2.94 12.36 -3.16
CA PHE A 157 -3.95 11.37 -3.54
C PHE A 157 -3.37 10.03 -4.02
N ALA A 158 -2.21 10.06 -4.67
CA ALA A 158 -1.57 8.86 -5.19
C ALA A 158 -0.99 7.96 -4.09
N PHE A 159 -0.79 8.44 -2.86
CA PHE A 159 -0.15 7.68 -1.79
C PHE A 159 -1.20 7.03 -0.89
N THR A 160 -1.22 5.70 -0.86
CA THR A 160 -2.27 4.95 -0.19
C THR A 160 -1.67 3.87 0.71
N HIS A 161 -2.44 3.35 1.66
CA HIS A 161 -2.01 2.21 2.47
C HIS A 161 -1.83 0.90 1.67
N LEU A 162 -2.36 0.85 0.44
CA LEU A 162 -2.20 -0.27 -0.50
C LEU A 162 -1.02 -0.07 -1.47
N GLY A 163 -0.20 0.95 -1.24
CA GLY A 163 0.83 1.39 -2.17
C GLY A 163 0.40 2.65 -2.93
N ARG A 164 1.23 3.09 -3.88
CA ARG A 164 0.99 4.25 -4.71
C ARG A 164 0.31 3.88 -6.01
N ILE A 165 -0.65 4.73 -6.38
CA ILE A 165 -1.44 4.59 -7.58
C ILE A 165 -0.57 4.95 -8.80
N GLY A 166 -0.63 4.11 -9.84
CA GLY A 166 0.03 4.36 -11.12
C GLY A 166 1.27 3.49 -11.33
N LYS A 167 2.45 4.12 -11.48
CA LYS A 167 3.71 3.41 -11.74
C LYS A 167 3.93 2.32 -10.68
N ALA A 168 4.48 1.19 -11.12
CA ALA A 168 4.87 0.09 -10.25
C ALA A 168 5.61 0.66 -9.03
N ASP A 169 5.03 0.40 -7.87
CA ASP A 169 5.62 0.85 -6.63
C ASP A 169 6.95 0.12 -6.43
N PRO A 170 8.06 0.84 -6.27
CA PRO A 170 9.38 0.22 -6.15
C PRO A 170 9.60 -0.41 -4.75
N TRP A 171 8.55 -0.48 -3.93
CA TRP A 171 8.59 -0.88 -2.52
C TRP A 171 7.68 -2.04 -2.22
#